data_AF-A0A849E4N7-F1
#
_entry.id   AF-A0A849E4N7-F1
#
_cell.length_a   1.000
_cell.length_b   1.000
_cell.length_c   1.000
_cell.angle_alpha   90.00
_cell.angle_beta   90.00
_cell.angle_gamma   90.00
#
_symmetry.space_group_name_H-M   'P 1'
#
loop_
_entity.id
_entity.type
_entity.pdbx_description
1 polymer ?
#
loop_
_entity_poly.entity_id
_entity_poly.type
_entity_poly.pdbx_seq_one_letter_code
_entity_poly.pdbx_strand_id
1 'polypeptide(L)'
;MTDKATIIYTKTDEAPALATYSLLPIVQAYAKTAGIDLETRDISLAGRILANFADVLPPEQQIPDALAELGELAKAPEANIVKLPNISASVPQLKAAIKELQDKGYALPDYPEEPTTDSEHAAKAAYDKVKGSAVNPVLREGNSDRRAPPAVKQYAKVNPHTMGAWSTDSKSRITSMTEGDFYGSELSVTVPEATTVNIELHRKSGKVDILKAGLSLLAGEIIDGSVMSMQALRSYTAEAIQSAKDENVLLSLHMKATMMKVSDPIIFGQVVAVFFAEVLEKYKDTLYSLGVDLNNGIGDLYEKIETLPEAERDAILEDLSACYAMQPELAMVNSDKGITNLHVPSDVIIDASMPACIRSSGKMWGPDGALKDTLAMIPDRCYAGIYQATMDFCRANGALDPRTMGTVPNVGLMAQKAEEYGSHDKTFHIATPGEVRVVTDSGDVLLRHSVEVGDIWRMCQVKDAPIQDWVKLAVNRARATNAPAIFWLYEARAHDREL
;
A
#
# COMPACT_ATOMS: atom_id res chain seq x y z
N MET A 1 26.07 -16.32 34.42
CA MET A 1 25.25 -17.14 33.52
C MET A 1 25.49 -16.59 32.13
N THR A 2 25.98 -17.39 31.19
CA THR A 2 26.13 -16.94 29.80
C THR A 2 24.74 -16.77 29.23
N ASP A 3 24.33 -15.53 28.94
CA ASP A 3 23.08 -15.26 28.21
C ASP A 3 23.12 -16.08 26.91
N LYS A 4 22.18 -17.01 26.79
CA LYS A 4 22.05 -17.80 25.58
C LYS A 4 21.58 -16.89 24.46
N ALA A 5 22.14 -17.06 23.26
CA ALA A 5 21.64 -16.36 22.09
C ALA A 5 20.23 -16.86 21.76
N THR A 6 19.28 -15.93 21.67
CA THR A 6 17.88 -16.23 21.35
C THR A 6 17.55 -15.72 19.95
N ILE A 7 16.87 -16.55 19.15
CA ILE A 7 16.28 -16.16 17.87
C ILE A 7 14.77 -16.09 18.05
N ILE A 8 14.17 -14.95 17.70
CA ILE A 8 12.72 -14.81 17.68
C ILE A 8 12.19 -15.23 16.31
N TYR A 9 11.32 -16.24 16.30
CA TYR A 9 10.65 -16.74 15.10
C TYR A 9 9.19 -16.29 15.09
N THR A 10 8.82 -15.47 14.11
CA THR A 10 7.45 -14.93 14.04
C THR A 10 6.43 -16.00 13.63
N LYS A 11 5.32 -16.09 14.38
CA LYS A 11 4.10 -16.79 13.93
C LYS A 11 3.23 -15.78 13.20
N THR A 12 2.82 -16.13 11.99
CA THR A 12 2.08 -15.23 11.09
C THR A 12 0.79 -15.89 10.62
N ASP A 13 0.41 -15.67 9.36
CA ASP A 13 -0.90 -16.03 8.81
C ASP A 13 -0.76 -17.02 7.66
N GLU A 14 -1.87 -17.65 7.27
CA GLU A 14 -2.03 -18.39 6.00
C GLU A 14 -0.92 -19.43 5.73
N ALA A 15 -0.37 -19.47 4.52
CA ALA A 15 0.61 -20.47 4.11
C ALA A 15 1.93 -20.41 4.93
N PRO A 16 2.53 -19.24 5.21
CA PRO A 16 3.67 -19.15 6.11
C PRO A 16 3.41 -19.70 7.52
N ALA A 17 2.21 -19.51 8.07
CA ALA A 17 1.84 -20.11 9.35
C ALA A 17 1.85 -21.63 9.27
N LEU A 18 1.18 -22.21 8.25
CA LEU A 18 1.17 -23.67 8.02
C LEU A 18 2.57 -24.25 7.85
N ALA A 19 3.44 -23.59 7.07
CA ALA A 19 4.82 -24.01 6.88
C ALA A 19 5.62 -23.98 8.21
N THR A 20 5.33 -23.00 9.07
CA THR A 20 5.98 -22.86 10.38
C THR A 20 5.67 -24.05 11.29
N TYR A 21 4.45 -24.59 11.27
CA TYR A 21 4.11 -25.79 12.06
C TYR A 21 4.98 -27.00 11.70
N SER A 22 5.40 -27.12 10.44
CA SER A 22 6.27 -28.21 9.98
C SER A 22 7.76 -27.91 10.23
N LEU A 23 8.22 -26.71 9.85
CA LEU A 23 9.64 -26.38 9.83
C LEU A 23 10.19 -25.99 11.20
N LEU A 24 9.43 -25.26 12.04
CA LEU A 24 9.94 -24.71 13.30
C LEU A 24 10.47 -25.80 14.27
N PRO A 25 9.78 -26.94 14.48
CA PRO A 25 10.30 -28.00 15.34
C PRO A 25 11.66 -28.54 14.87
N ILE A 26 11.87 -28.61 13.55
CA ILE A 26 13.14 -29.05 12.95
C ILE A 26 14.23 -28.01 13.26
N VAL A 27 13.97 -26.73 12.99
CA VAL A 27 14.94 -25.65 13.25
C VAL A 27 15.29 -25.56 14.73
N GLN A 28 14.29 -25.67 15.63
CA GLN A 28 14.49 -25.71 17.07
C GLN A 28 15.40 -26.86 17.50
N ALA A 29 15.16 -28.07 16.98
CA ALA A 29 15.98 -29.24 17.32
C ALA A 29 17.46 -29.06 16.91
N TYR A 30 17.71 -28.51 15.72
CA TYR A 30 19.06 -28.23 15.24
C TYR A 30 19.73 -27.09 16.03
N ALA A 31 19.06 -25.97 16.23
CA ALA A 31 19.60 -24.80 16.93
C ALA A 31 19.98 -25.11 18.39
N LYS A 32 19.20 -25.96 19.07
CA LYS A 32 19.49 -26.42 20.43
C LYS A 32 20.86 -27.09 20.56
N THR A 33 21.35 -27.76 19.52
CA THR A 33 22.69 -28.38 19.52
C THR A 33 23.82 -27.37 19.58
N ALA A 34 23.55 -26.11 19.19
CA ALA A 34 24.48 -24.98 19.26
C ALA A 34 24.23 -24.08 20.48
N GLY A 35 23.32 -24.47 21.40
CA GLY A 35 22.97 -23.64 22.56
C GLY A 35 22.17 -22.38 22.22
N ILE A 36 21.51 -22.35 21.06
CA ILE A 36 20.66 -21.25 20.60
C ILE A 36 19.20 -21.59 20.95
N ASP A 37 18.53 -20.68 21.64
CA ASP A 37 17.10 -20.81 21.95
C ASP A 37 16.27 -20.17 20.83
N LEU A 38 15.14 -20.79 20.47
CA LEU A 38 14.18 -20.26 19.51
C LEU A 38 12.85 -20.01 20.19
N GLU A 39 12.49 -18.75 20.34
CA GLU A 39 11.21 -18.33 20.88
C GLU A 39 10.27 -17.86 19.79
N THR A 40 8.97 -17.94 20.04
CA THR A 40 7.96 -17.45 19.10
C THR A 40 7.31 -16.18 19.59
N ARG A 41 6.95 -15.30 18.66
CA ARG A 41 6.08 -14.15 18.88
C ARG A 41 4.95 -14.16 17.86
N ASP A 42 3.71 -14.08 18.33
CA ASP A 42 2.53 -14.15 17.48
C ASP A 42 2.15 -12.76 16.98
N ILE A 43 2.34 -12.56 15.69
CA ILE A 43 2.00 -11.32 14.98
C ILE A 43 0.94 -11.56 13.92
N SER A 44 0.22 -12.69 14.00
CA SER A 44 -0.94 -12.98 13.15
C SER A 44 -2.01 -11.89 13.28
N LEU A 45 -2.89 -11.78 12.30
CA LEU A 45 -4.02 -10.86 12.34
C LEU A 45 -4.88 -11.12 13.58
N ALA A 46 -5.23 -12.38 13.84
CA ALA A 46 -6.01 -12.77 15.02
C ALA A 46 -5.29 -12.41 16.32
N GLY A 47 -4.00 -12.71 16.45
CA GLY A 47 -3.22 -12.36 17.64
C GLY A 47 -3.18 -10.85 17.90
N ARG A 48 -2.98 -10.04 16.85
CA ARG A 48 -2.95 -8.59 16.98
C ARG A 48 -4.32 -7.99 17.33
N ILE A 49 -5.42 -8.56 16.83
CA ILE A 49 -6.77 -8.19 17.26
C ILE A 49 -6.90 -8.45 18.76
N LEU A 50 -6.66 -9.67 19.22
CA LEU A 50 -6.83 -10.04 20.63
C LEU A 50 -5.97 -9.19 21.57
N ALA A 51 -4.71 -8.92 21.21
CA ALA A 51 -3.83 -8.06 22.00
C ALA A 51 -4.36 -6.63 22.15
N ASN A 52 -4.97 -6.05 21.12
CA ASN A 52 -5.52 -4.68 21.17
C ASN A 52 -6.88 -4.59 21.88
N PHE A 53 -7.51 -5.73 22.18
CA PHE A 53 -8.77 -5.83 22.93
C PHE A 53 -8.62 -6.57 24.26
N ALA A 54 -7.38 -6.76 24.75
CA ALA A 54 -7.12 -7.51 25.98
C ALA A 54 -7.94 -6.99 27.17
N ASP A 55 -8.08 -5.67 27.31
CA ASP A 55 -8.80 -5.03 28.43
C ASP A 55 -10.32 -5.32 28.47
N VAL A 56 -10.91 -5.75 27.35
CA VAL A 56 -12.34 -6.11 27.28
C VAL A 56 -12.58 -7.63 27.22
N LEU A 57 -11.50 -8.42 27.17
CA LEU A 57 -11.55 -9.87 27.18
C LEU A 57 -11.29 -10.40 28.61
N PRO A 58 -11.89 -11.56 28.98
CA PRO A 58 -11.61 -12.17 30.27
C PRO A 58 -10.14 -12.64 30.35
N PRO A 59 -9.53 -12.69 31.55
CA PRO A 59 -8.09 -12.92 31.71
C PRO A 59 -7.53 -14.16 31.00
N GLU A 60 -8.32 -15.23 30.90
CA GLU A 60 -7.96 -16.48 30.23
C GLU A 60 -7.90 -16.38 28.69
N GLN A 61 -8.52 -15.35 28.11
CA GLN A 61 -8.52 -15.06 26.67
C GLN A 61 -7.51 -13.98 26.28
N GLN A 62 -6.91 -13.30 27.26
CA GLN A 62 -5.91 -12.26 27.02
C GLN A 62 -4.59 -12.87 26.56
N ILE A 63 -3.96 -12.21 25.59
CA ILE A 63 -2.64 -12.57 25.08
C ILE A 63 -1.74 -11.33 25.09
N PRO A 64 -0.41 -11.49 25.23
CA PRO A 64 0.50 -10.36 25.23
C PRO A 64 0.54 -9.66 23.88
N ASP A 65 0.78 -8.35 23.89
CA ASP A 65 1.08 -7.58 22.66
C ASP A 65 2.51 -7.87 22.18
N ALA A 66 2.63 -9.00 21.47
CA ALA A 66 3.89 -9.44 20.91
C ALA A 66 4.45 -8.49 19.84
N LEU A 67 3.61 -7.66 19.18
CA LEU A 67 4.09 -6.68 18.21
C LEU A 67 4.75 -5.50 18.91
N ALA A 68 4.17 -5.00 19.99
CA ALA A 68 4.80 -3.98 20.83
C ALA A 68 6.12 -4.47 21.41
N GLU A 69 6.16 -5.70 21.94
CA GLU A 69 7.40 -6.31 22.45
C GLU A 69 8.49 -6.42 21.38
N LEU A 70 8.14 -6.90 20.19
CA LEU A 70 9.07 -6.98 19.07
C LEU A 70 9.55 -5.60 18.60
N GLY A 71 8.72 -4.57 18.72
CA GLY A 71 9.10 -3.18 18.41
C GLY A 71 10.17 -2.63 19.35
N GLU A 72 10.08 -2.96 20.64
CA GLU A 72 11.14 -2.61 21.59
C GLU A 72 12.39 -3.47 21.37
N LEU A 73 12.23 -4.78 21.13
CA LEU A 73 13.36 -5.66 20.82
C LEU A 73 14.10 -5.20 19.57
N ALA A 74 13.42 -4.75 18.51
CA ALA A 74 14.05 -4.30 17.26
C ALA A 74 15.00 -3.09 17.45
N LYS A 75 14.88 -2.36 18.56
CA LYS A 75 15.76 -1.25 18.94
C LYS A 75 16.95 -1.69 19.80
N ALA A 76 16.94 -2.94 20.27
CA ALA A 76 17.96 -3.49 21.14
C ALA A 76 19.10 -4.14 20.32
N PRO A 77 20.37 -4.02 20.74
CA PRO A 77 21.51 -4.58 20.01
C PRO A 77 21.50 -6.11 19.93
N GLU A 78 20.82 -6.80 20.85
CA GLU A 78 20.68 -8.25 20.89
C GLU A 78 19.60 -8.80 19.94
N ALA A 79 18.86 -7.94 19.24
CA ALA A 79 17.75 -8.35 18.36
C ALA A 79 18.19 -9.34 17.28
N ASN A 80 17.56 -10.52 17.28
CA ASN A 80 17.70 -11.50 16.20
C ASN A 80 16.32 -12.07 15.83
N ILE A 81 15.72 -11.49 14.79
CA ILE A 81 14.31 -11.74 14.44
C ILE A 81 14.22 -12.37 13.05
N VAL A 82 13.62 -13.56 12.97
CA VAL A 82 13.21 -14.21 11.72
C VAL A 82 11.75 -13.83 11.44
N LYS A 83 11.59 -12.85 10.56
CA LYS A 83 10.29 -12.31 10.14
C LYS A 83 9.75 -13.02 8.90
N LEU A 84 8.64 -13.74 9.04
CA LEU A 84 7.92 -14.37 7.93
C LEU A 84 6.86 -13.41 7.34
N PRO A 85 6.37 -13.62 6.10
CA PRO A 85 5.25 -12.84 5.58
C PRO A 85 4.00 -12.94 6.46
N ASN A 86 3.26 -11.85 6.60
CA ASN A 86 2.03 -11.74 7.39
C ASN A 86 0.99 -10.89 6.63
N ILE A 87 -0.28 -11.00 7.02
CA ILE A 87 -1.38 -10.23 6.43
C ILE A 87 -1.25 -8.74 6.78
N SER A 88 -1.38 -7.89 5.76
CA SER A 88 -1.69 -6.46 5.90
C SER A 88 -3.17 -6.26 5.61
N ALA A 89 -4.01 -6.35 6.64
CA ALA A 89 -5.43 -6.67 6.47
C ALA A 89 -6.23 -5.55 5.78
N SER A 90 -6.99 -5.90 4.75
CA SER A 90 -8.10 -5.08 4.27
C SER A 90 -9.27 -5.09 5.27
N VAL A 91 -10.25 -4.19 5.10
CA VAL A 91 -11.46 -4.19 5.93
C VAL A 91 -12.23 -5.52 5.84
N PRO A 92 -12.45 -6.12 4.65
CA PRO A 92 -13.09 -7.43 4.56
C PRO A 92 -12.33 -8.54 5.30
N GLN A 93 -10.99 -8.61 5.17
CA GLN A 93 -10.17 -9.58 5.89
C GLN A 93 -10.26 -9.40 7.41
N LEU A 94 -10.28 -8.14 7.86
CA LEU A 94 -10.46 -7.81 9.28
C LEU A 94 -11.83 -8.28 9.79
N LYS A 95 -12.93 -7.96 9.10
CA LYS A 95 -14.29 -8.41 9.47
C LYS A 95 -14.38 -9.93 9.52
N ALA A 96 -13.78 -10.64 8.56
CA ALA A 96 -13.75 -12.10 8.55
C ALA A 96 -13.01 -12.67 9.78
N ALA A 97 -11.86 -12.08 10.15
CA ALA A 97 -11.10 -12.50 11.33
C ALA A 97 -11.86 -12.21 12.64
N ILE A 98 -12.53 -11.05 12.74
CA ILE A 98 -13.38 -10.71 13.89
C ILE A 98 -14.50 -11.75 14.03
N LYS A 99 -15.21 -12.05 12.93
CA LYS A 99 -16.28 -13.05 12.92
C LYS A 99 -15.77 -14.43 13.36
N GLU A 100 -14.64 -14.89 12.82
CA GLU A 100 -14.06 -16.18 13.21
C GLU A 100 -13.69 -16.21 14.71
N LEU A 101 -13.19 -15.11 15.27
CA LEU A 101 -12.90 -15.00 16.70
C LEU A 101 -14.19 -14.98 17.54
N GLN A 102 -15.22 -14.26 17.12
CA GLN A 102 -16.53 -14.26 17.79
C GLN A 102 -17.15 -15.66 17.82
N ASP A 103 -17.11 -16.39 16.70
CA ASP A 103 -17.58 -17.77 16.59
C ASP A 103 -16.80 -18.73 17.52
N LYS A 104 -15.57 -18.37 17.88
CA LYS A 104 -14.73 -19.08 18.86
C LYS A 104 -14.91 -18.62 20.31
N GLY A 105 -15.83 -17.70 20.57
CA GLY A 105 -16.22 -17.25 21.92
C GLY A 105 -15.43 -16.05 22.45
N TYR A 106 -14.74 -15.30 21.61
CA TYR A 106 -14.15 -14.01 21.99
C TYR A 106 -15.21 -12.91 21.82
N ALA A 107 -15.59 -12.25 22.91
CA ALA A 107 -16.64 -11.22 22.92
C ALA A 107 -16.12 -9.87 22.37
N LEU A 108 -15.65 -9.87 21.13
CA LEU A 108 -15.13 -8.69 20.43
C LEU A 108 -16.27 -7.86 19.82
N PRO A 109 -16.19 -6.52 19.86
CA PRO A 109 -17.12 -5.67 19.11
C PRO A 109 -16.91 -5.86 17.61
N ASP A 110 -17.98 -5.69 16.83
CA ASP A 110 -17.89 -5.62 15.38
C ASP A 110 -17.04 -4.41 14.94
N TYR A 111 -16.56 -4.42 13.70
CA TYR A 111 -15.89 -3.26 13.12
C TYR A 111 -16.94 -2.24 12.64
N PRO A 112 -17.04 -1.04 13.25
CA PRO A 112 -18.01 -0.04 12.83
C PRO A 112 -17.42 0.81 11.69
N GLU A 113 -18.06 0.75 10.52
CA GLU A 113 -17.65 1.54 9.35
C GLU A 113 -17.93 3.02 9.58
N GLU A 114 -19.13 3.33 10.06
CA GLU A 114 -19.60 4.67 10.42
C GLU A 114 -19.87 4.73 11.93
N PRO A 115 -18.84 4.95 12.76
CA PRO A 115 -19.03 5.00 14.21
C PRO A 115 -19.87 6.23 14.60
N THR A 116 -20.88 6.01 15.43
CA THR A 116 -21.81 7.04 15.95
C THR A 116 -21.74 7.21 17.46
N THR A 117 -21.14 6.25 18.16
CA THR A 117 -20.97 6.24 19.63
C THR A 117 -19.51 6.21 20.03
N ASP A 118 -19.20 6.68 21.25
CA ASP A 118 -17.83 6.66 21.79
C ASP A 118 -17.22 5.25 21.81
N SER A 119 -18.05 4.23 22.09
CA SER A 119 -17.62 2.82 22.05
C SER A 119 -17.27 2.37 20.64
N GLU A 120 -18.04 2.77 19.64
CA GLU A 120 -17.74 2.46 18.23
C GLU A 120 -16.49 3.20 17.76
N HIS A 121 -16.32 4.48 18.15
CA HIS A 121 -15.09 5.22 17.85
C HIS A 121 -13.86 4.55 18.48
N ALA A 122 -13.95 4.09 19.73
CA ALA A 122 -12.87 3.38 20.41
C ALA A 122 -12.56 2.04 19.73
N ALA A 123 -13.58 1.24 19.39
CA ALA A 123 -13.41 -0.03 18.69
C ALA A 123 -12.77 0.18 17.30
N LYS A 124 -13.26 1.15 16.54
CA LYS A 124 -12.69 1.49 15.23
C LYS A 124 -11.23 1.91 15.36
N ALA A 125 -10.90 2.76 16.33
CA ALA A 125 -9.53 3.22 16.56
C ALA A 125 -8.59 2.05 16.90
N ALA A 126 -9.04 1.07 17.69
CA ALA A 126 -8.27 -0.14 18.00
C ALA A 126 -8.06 -1.00 16.73
N TYR A 127 -9.11 -1.24 15.96
CA TYR A 127 -9.01 -1.99 14.70
C TYR A 127 -8.17 -1.28 13.62
N ASP A 128 -8.22 0.05 13.56
CA ASP A 128 -7.45 0.87 12.60
C ASP A 128 -5.93 0.82 12.86
N LYS A 129 -5.51 0.46 14.09
CA LYS A 129 -4.11 0.13 14.43
C LYS A 129 -3.70 -1.25 13.92
N VAL A 130 -4.64 -2.18 13.78
CA VAL A 130 -4.41 -3.57 13.39
C VAL A 130 -4.47 -3.76 11.88
N LYS A 131 -5.38 -3.07 11.17
CA LYS A 131 -5.53 -3.20 9.71
C LYS A 131 -4.41 -2.51 8.93
N GLY A 132 -4.25 -2.91 7.66
CA GLY A 132 -3.17 -2.45 6.78
C GLY A 132 -1.79 -2.96 7.22
N SER A 133 -0.72 -2.32 6.74
CA SER A 133 0.66 -2.71 7.06
C SER A 133 1.07 -2.28 8.48
N ALA A 134 0.50 -2.89 9.51
CA ALA A 134 0.77 -2.56 10.92
C ALA A 134 2.13 -3.09 11.44
N VAL A 135 2.59 -4.24 10.93
CA VAL A 135 3.78 -4.93 11.47
C VAL A 135 5.09 -4.35 10.96
N ASN A 136 5.23 -4.19 9.64
CA ASN A 136 6.51 -3.78 9.03
C ASN A 136 7.03 -2.44 9.56
N PRO A 137 6.20 -1.40 9.75
CA PRO A 137 6.66 -0.10 10.26
C PRO A 137 7.15 -0.15 11.72
N VAL A 138 6.85 -1.21 12.47
CA VAL A 138 7.32 -1.42 13.85
C VAL A 138 8.65 -2.17 13.87
N LEU A 139 8.83 -3.14 12.96
CA LEU A 139 10.04 -4.00 12.96
C LEU A 139 11.20 -3.45 12.12
N ARG A 140 10.93 -2.51 11.21
CA ARG A 140 11.94 -1.95 10.30
C ARG A 140 12.66 -0.77 10.95
N GLU A 141 13.46 -1.05 11.97
CA GLU A 141 14.35 -0.09 12.64
C GLU A 141 15.74 -0.02 11.97
N GLY A 142 15.86 -0.52 10.74
CA GLY A 142 17.06 -0.47 9.92
C GLY A 142 16.73 -0.49 8.43
N ASN A 143 17.72 -0.18 7.59
CA ASN A 143 17.57 -0.15 6.14
C ASN A 143 17.64 -1.55 5.51
N SER A 144 17.24 -1.65 4.24
CA SER A 144 17.04 -2.92 3.53
C SER A 144 18.26 -3.31 2.69
N ASP A 145 18.87 -4.48 2.92
CA ASP A 145 19.73 -5.18 1.93
C ASP A 145 18.95 -6.34 1.32
N ARG A 146 18.40 -6.16 0.12
CA ARG A 146 17.57 -7.17 -0.55
C ARG A 146 18.21 -7.62 -1.85
N ARG A 147 18.47 -8.93 -1.97
CA ARG A 147 19.16 -9.51 -3.13
C ARG A 147 18.90 -11.00 -3.27
N ALA A 148 18.95 -11.49 -4.50
CA ALA A 148 18.92 -12.93 -4.77
C ALA A 148 20.26 -13.57 -4.36
N PRO A 149 20.27 -14.66 -3.57
CA PRO A 149 21.49 -15.42 -3.29
C PRO A 149 22.10 -16.00 -4.58
N PRO A 150 23.44 -16.12 -4.69
CA PRO A 150 24.09 -16.69 -5.87
C PRO A 150 23.59 -18.10 -6.24
N ALA A 151 23.31 -18.95 -5.23
CA ALA A 151 22.76 -20.28 -5.46
C ALA A 151 21.38 -20.25 -6.15
N VAL A 152 20.50 -19.33 -5.71
CA VAL A 152 19.18 -19.12 -6.32
C VAL A 152 19.31 -18.57 -7.74
N LYS A 153 20.23 -17.62 -7.96
CA LYS A 153 20.51 -17.08 -9.30
C LYS A 153 21.03 -18.16 -10.24
N GLN A 154 21.95 -19.01 -9.78
CA GLN A 154 22.49 -20.11 -10.58
C GLN A 154 21.40 -21.15 -10.90
N TYR A 155 20.53 -21.47 -9.93
CA TYR A 155 19.38 -22.33 -10.18
C TYR A 155 18.47 -21.77 -11.28
N ALA A 156 18.15 -20.47 -11.24
CA ALA A 156 17.32 -19.81 -12.24
C ALA A 156 17.96 -19.79 -13.65
N LYS A 157 19.30 -19.79 -13.74
CA LYS A 157 19.99 -19.90 -15.03
C LYS A 157 19.84 -21.30 -15.65
N VAL A 158 19.96 -22.33 -14.83
CA VAL A 158 19.87 -23.74 -15.26
C VAL A 158 18.41 -24.16 -15.48
N ASN A 159 17.50 -23.61 -14.68
CA ASN A 159 16.06 -23.88 -14.71
C ASN A 159 15.29 -22.57 -14.96
N PRO A 160 15.36 -22.01 -16.19
CA PRO A 160 14.73 -20.74 -16.51
C PRO A 160 13.20 -20.87 -16.41
N HIS A 161 12.61 -19.95 -15.66
CA HIS A 161 11.15 -19.81 -15.60
C HIS A 161 10.62 -19.23 -16.91
N THR A 162 9.31 -19.38 -17.14
CA THR A 162 8.65 -18.86 -18.34
C THR A 162 8.68 -17.34 -18.37
N MET A 163 8.97 -16.79 -19.54
CA MET A 163 8.91 -15.35 -19.85
C MET A 163 8.10 -15.19 -21.14
N GLY A 164 7.04 -14.39 -21.11
CA GLY A 164 6.20 -14.12 -22.27
C GLY A 164 6.96 -13.32 -23.32
N ALA A 165 6.82 -13.68 -24.60
CA ALA A 165 7.47 -12.98 -25.69
C ALA A 165 6.90 -11.56 -25.84
N TRP A 166 7.77 -10.57 -26.03
CA TRP A 166 7.36 -9.19 -26.27
C TRP A 166 7.31 -8.90 -27.77
N SER A 167 6.22 -8.28 -28.22
CA SER A 167 6.04 -7.80 -29.59
C SER A 167 6.42 -6.33 -29.68
N THR A 168 7.07 -5.92 -30.76
CA THR A 168 7.32 -4.50 -31.07
C THR A 168 6.02 -3.73 -31.31
N ASP A 169 4.94 -4.43 -31.67
CA ASP A 169 3.61 -3.87 -31.94
C ASP A 169 2.71 -3.86 -30.68
N SER A 170 3.25 -4.23 -29.52
CA SER A 170 2.52 -4.20 -28.24
C SER A 170 2.01 -2.81 -27.94
N LYS A 171 0.68 -2.68 -27.77
CA LYS A 171 0.02 -1.43 -27.37
C LYS A 171 0.10 -1.18 -25.87
N SER A 172 0.49 -2.17 -25.08
CA SER A 172 0.58 -2.03 -23.63
C SER A 172 1.51 -0.90 -23.22
N ARG A 173 1.03 -0.05 -22.32
CA ARG A 173 1.75 1.10 -21.79
C ARG A 173 1.20 1.53 -20.43
N ILE A 174 2.01 2.26 -19.70
CA ILE A 174 1.58 2.99 -18.50
C ILE A 174 0.88 4.27 -18.93
N THR A 175 -0.13 4.67 -18.16
CA THR A 175 -0.68 6.03 -18.22
C THR A 175 -0.70 6.63 -16.83
N SER A 176 -0.35 7.91 -16.74
CA SER A 176 -0.27 8.69 -15.49
C SER A 176 -0.80 10.09 -15.73
N MET A 177 -1.14 10.78 -14.66
CA MET A 177 -1.50 12.19 -14.71
C MET A 177 -0.32 13.01 -15.25
N THR A 178 -0.62 14.12 -15.93
CA THR A 178 0.39 15.05 -16.47
C THR A 178 0.58 16.29 -15.59
N GLU A 179 -0.37 16.55 -14.69
CA GLU A 179 -0.38 17.62 -13.70
C GLU A 179 -1.36 17.27 -12.56
N GLY A 180 -1.27 17.99 -11.44
CA GLY A 180 -2.20 17.83 -10.32
C GLY A 180 -2.06 16.53 -9.53
N ASP A 181 -0.96 15.77 -9.70
CA ASP A 181 -0.61 14.62 -8.87
C ASP A 181 0.35 15.01 -7.73
N PHE A 182 0.74 14.05 -6.88
CA PHE A 182 1.66 14.34 -5.77
C PHE A 182 3.01 14.77 -6.30
N TYR A 183 3.51 14.09 -7.34
CA TYR A 183 4.77 14.47 -8.02
C TYR A 183 4.80 15.94 -8.44
N GLY A 184 3.73 16.43 -9.08
CA GLY A 184 3.70 17.77 -9.67
C GLY A 184 3.55 18.91 -8.66
N SER A 185 3.18 18.60 -7.42
CA SER A 185 2.90 19.58 -6.37
C SER A 185 3.88 19.52 -5.20
N GLU A 186 4.83 18.57 -5.21
CA GLU A 186 5.72 18.29 -4.10
C GLU A 186 6.61 19.50 -3.74
N LEU A 187 6.55 19.88 -2.47
CA LEU A 187 7.47 20.80 -1.82
C LEU A 187 8.19 20.06 -0.69
N SER A 188 9.48 20.34 -0.50
CA SER A 188 10.28 19.69 0.53
C SER A 188 11.25 20.68 1.17
N VAL A 189 11.65 20.41 2.41
CA VAL A 189 12.64 21.17 3.16
C VAL A 189 13.35 20.28 4.17
N THR A 190 14.68 20.43 4.26
CA THR A 190 15.48 19.94 5.38
C THR A 190 15.36 20.89 6.58
N VAL A 191 14.87 20.38 7.71
CA VAL A 191 14.66 21.17 8.93
C VAL A 191 16.01 21.42 9.63
N PRO A 192 16.44 22.67 9.85
CA PRO A 192 17.78 22.95 10.38
C PRO A 192 17.92 22.64 11.87
N GLU A 193 16.86 22.84 12.66
CA GLU A 193 16.86 22.71 14.11
C GLU A 193 15.61 21.94 14.56
N ALA A 194 15.73 21.17 15.65
CA ALA A 194 14.59 20.43 16.18
C ALA A 194 13.44 21.39 16.55
N THR A 195 12.23 21.07 16.11
CA THR A 195 11.06 21.94 16.26
C THR A 195 9.78 21.11 16.37
N THR A 196 8.67 21.76 16.67
CA THR A 196 7.34 21.16 16.63
C THR A 196 6.50 21.93 15.62
N VAL A 197 5.73 21.18 14.82
CA VAL A 197 4.86 21.76 13.78
C VAL A 197 3.41 21.33 13.94
N ASN A 198 2.51 22.20 13.51
CA ASN A 198 1.10 21.91 13.25
C ASN A 198 0.86 21.86 11.75
N ILE A 199 -0.05 20.98 11.34
CA ILE A 199 -0.61 20.94 9.99
C ILE A 199 -1.98 21.60 10.07
N GLU A 200 -2.16 22.72 9.38
CA GLU A 200 -3.32 23.59 9.48
C GLU A 200 -4.00 23.78 8.12
N LEU A 201 -5.33 23.76 8.07
CA LEU A 201 -6.13 24.17 6.92
C LEU A 201 -6.67 25.58 7.14
N HIS A 202 -6.14 26.54 6.39
CA HIS A 202 -6.57 27.93 6.37
C HIS A 202 -7.71 28.08 5.36
N ARG A 203 -8.95 28.17 5.84
CA ARG A 203 -10.14 28.28 4.97
C ARG A 203 -10.24 29.68 4.36
N LYS A 204 -10.90 29.79 3.21
CA LYS A 204 -11.26 31.08 2.58
C LYS A 204 -12.09 32.00 3.51
N SER A 205 -12.78 31.44 4.52
CA SER A 205 -13.53 32.20 5.53
C SER A 205 -12.68 32.85 6.63
N GLY A 206 -11.37 32.56 6.68
CA GLY A 206 -10.46 32.98 7.74
C GLY A 206 -10.44 32.07 8.97
N LYS A 207 -11.29 31.02 9.02
CA LYS A 207 -11.20 29.97 10.04
C LYS A 207 -10.01 29.05 9.74
N VAL A 208 -9.28 28.67 10.79
CA VAL A 208 -8.21 27.67 10.74
C VAL A 208 -8.70 26.38 11.38
N ASP A 209 -8.57 25.26 10.68
CA ASP A 209 -8.72 23.94 11.29
C ASP A 209 -7.36 23.30 11.48
N ILE A 210 -7.14 22.67 12.63
CA ILE A 210 -5.93 21.89 12.88
C ILE A 210 -6.16 20.48 12.35
N LEU A 211 -5.45 20.10 11.28
CA LEU A 211 -5.48 18.75 10.74
C LEU A 211 -4.63 17.80 11.59
N LYS A 212 -3.49 18.30 12.10
CA LYS A 212 -2.63 17.58 13.05
C LYS A 212 -1.86 18.57 13.91
N ALA A 213 -1.90 18.38 15.23
CA ALA A 213 -1.16 19.19 16.18
C ALA A 213 0.12 18.48 16.67
N GLY A 214 1.13 19.27 17.03
CA GLY A 214 2.23 18.82 17.90
C GLY A 214 3.15 17.77 17.28
N LEU A 215 3.39 17.83 15.97
CA LEU A 215 4.32 16.89 15.33
C LEU A 215 5.76 17.33 15.57
N SER A 216 6.50 16.55 16.36
CA SER A 216 7.93 16.80 16.59
C SER A 216 8.77 16.42 15.38
N LEU A 217 9.69 17.32 15.02
CA LEU A 217 10.69 17.16 13.96
C LEU A 217 12.09 17.26 14.56
N LEU A 218 13.02 16.46 14.05
CA LEU A 218 14.42 16.50 14.44
C LEU A 218 15.21 17.48 13.57
N ALA A 219 16.36 17.96 14.08
CA ALA A 219 17.33 18.65 13.26
C ALA A 219 17.86 17.70 12.16
N GLY A 220 17.96 18.20 10.93
CA GLY A 220 18.32 17.42 9.74
C GLY A 220 17.22 16.50 9.21
N GLU A 221 16.01 16.51 9.79
CA GLU A 221 14.88 15.77 9.24
C GLU A 221 14.37 16.45 7.96
N ILE A 222 14.19 15.67 6.89
CA ILE A 222 13.55 16.14 5.66
C ILE A 222 12.05 15.90 5.80
N ILE A 223 11.27 16.94 5.51
CA ILE A 223 9.82 16.84 5.37
C ILE A 223 9.42 17.24 3.96
N ASP A 224 8.38 16.60 3.44
CA ASP A 224 7.79 16.92 2.15
C ASP A 224 6.27 16.93 2.26
N GLY A 225 5.64 17.83 1.51
CA GLY A 225 4.20 17.96 1.40
C GLY A 225 3.79 17.94 -0.07
N SER A 226 2.69 17.27 -0.38
CA SER A 226 2.16 17.18 -1.74
C SER A 226 0.65 17.04 -1.74
N VAL A 227 0.01 17.43 -2.85
CA VAL A 227 -1.43 17.33 -3.07
C VAL A 227 -1.75 16.59 -4.37
N MET A 228 -2.70 15.67 -4.31
CA MET A 228 -3.36 15.14 -5.50
C MET A 228 -4.70 15.86 -5.69
N SER A 229 -4.83 16.56 -6.81
CA SER A 229 -6.06 17.22 -7.22
C SER A 229 -7.11 16.19 -7.63
N MET A 230 -8.23 16.22 -6.95
CA MET A 230 -9.35 15.32 -7.22
C MET A 230 -10.01 15.63 -8.56
N GLN A 231 -9.98 16.89 -9.00
CA GLN A 231 -10.46 17.29 -10.31
C GLN A 231 -9.55 16.73 -11.42
N ALA A 232 -8.23 16.91 -11.29
CA ALA A 232 -7.28 16.41 -12.28
C ALA A 232 -7.33 14.87 -12.38
N LEU A 233 -7.46 14.18 -11.25
CA LEU A 233 -7.61 12.72 -11.20
C LEU A 233 -8.85 12.24 -11.96
N ARG A 234 -9.99 12.94 -11.81
CA ARG A 234 -11.23 12.63 -12.56
C ARG A 234 -11.04 12.80 -14.06
N SER A 235 -10.46 13.93 -14.49
CA SER A 235 -10.21 14.20 -15.90
C SER A 235 -9.28 13.16 -16.53
N TYR A 236 -8.14 12.89 -15.89
CA TYR A 236 -7.20 11.86 -16.31
C TYR A 236 -7.86 10.48 -16.40
N THR A 237 -8.70 10.12 -15.43
CA THR A 237 -9.39 8.82 -15.43
C THR A 237 -10.35 8.71 -16.62
N ALA A 238 -11.14 9.75 -16.89
CA ALA A 238 -12.05 9.77 -18.04
C ALA A 238 -11.29 9.66 -19.37
N GLU A 239 -10.16 10.37 -19.50
CA GLU A 239 -9.28 10.29 -20.66
C GLU A 239 -8.66 8.89 -20.82
N ALA A 240 -8.20 8.27 -19.73
CA ALA A 240 -7.65 6.91 -19.75
C ALA A 240 -8.70 5.87 -20.17
N ILE A 241 -9.93 5.97 -19.64
CA ILE A 241 -11.05 5.11 -20.04
C ILE A 241 -11.32 5.25 -21.55
N GLN A 242 -11.42 6.47 -22.05
CA GLN A 242 -11.67 6.73 -23.47
C GLN A 242 -10.51 6.20 -24.34
N SER A 243 -9.27 6.43 -23.93
CA SER A 243 -8.07 5.96 -24.64
C SER A 243 -7.99 4.44 -24.70
N ALA A 244 -8.29 3.73 -23.61
CA ALA A 244 -8.33 2.26 -23.60
C ALA A 244 -9.40 1.72 -24.58
N LYS A 245 -10.55 2.39 -24.65
CA LYS A 245 -11.64 2.05 -25.56
C LYS A 245 -11.25 2.26 -27.02
N ASP A 246 -10.67 3.41 -27.34
CA ASP A 246 -10.25 3.76 -28.70
C ASP A 246 -9.11 2.86 -29.20
N GLU A 247 -8.19 2.50 -28.31
CA GLU A 247 -7.05 1.61 -28.63
C GLU A 247 -7.43 0.12 -28.64
N ASN A 248 -8.61 -0.23 -28.13
CA ASN A 248 -9.10 -1.58 -27.91
C ASN A 248 -8.12 -2.42 -27.08
N VAL A 249 -7.79 -1.92 -25.88
CA VAL A 249 -6.92 -2.56 -24.89
C VAL A 249 -7.64 -2.64 -23.54
N LEU A 250 -7.20 -3.54 -22.66
CA LEU A 250 -7.74 -3.62 -21.31
C LEU A 250 -7.39 -2.36 -20.52
N LEU A 251 -8.35 -1.81 -19.79
CA LEU A 251 -8.05 -0.83 -18.74
C LEU A 251 -7.68 -1.57 -17.45
N SER A 252 -6.56 -1.20 -16.83
CA SER A 252 -6.13 -1.72 -15.53
C SER A 252 -5.68 -0.61 -14.60
N LEU A 253 -5.89 -0.78 -13.30
CA LEU A 253 -5.50 0.15 -12.24
C LEU A 253 -4.56 -0.56 -11.27
N HIS A 254 -3.39 0.04 -11.05
CA HIS A 254 -2.33 -0.53 -10.23
C HIS A 254 -2.01 0.40 -9.05
N MET A 255 -2.42 0.00 -7.84
CA MET A 255 -2.29 0.80 -6.62
C MET A 255 -1.71 -0.02 -5.47
N LYS A 256 -1.52 0.56 -4.28
CA LYS A 256 -1.05 -0.13 -3.08
C LYS A 256 -1.99 0.09 -1.88
N ALA A 257 -3.29 -0.11 -2.10
CA ALA A 257 -4.37 0.24 -1.17
C ALA A 257 -4.25 -0.33 0.25
N THR A 258 -3.64 -1.51 0.43
CA THR A 258 -3.43 -2.12 1.77
C THR A 258 -2.32 -1.44 2.57
N MET A 259 -1.29 -0.92 1.89
CA MET A 259 -0.18 -0.21 2.53
C MET A 259 -0.54 1.26 2.68
N MET A 260 -0.91 1.91 1.58
CA MET A 260 -1.31 3.31 1.52
C MET A 260 -2.78 3.49 1.96
N LYS A 261 -3.06 3.12 3.21
CA LYS A 261 -4.41 2.90 3.76
C LYS A 261 -5.35 4.11 3.79
N VAL A 262 -4.88 5.29 3.37
CA VAL A 262 -5.68 6.53 3.30
C VAL A 262 -5.78 7.00 1.86
N SER A 263 -4.66 7.32 1.21
CA SER A 263 -4.66 7.89 -0.15
C SER A 263 -5.22 6.94 -1.20
N ASP A 264 -4.73 5.71 -1.24
CA ASP A 264 -4.98 4.81 -2.37
C ASP A 264 -6.42 4.30 -2.44
N PRO A 265 -7.12 4.00 -1.31
CA PRO A 265 -8.55 3.72 -1.35
C PRO A 265 -9.38 4.88 -1.91
N ILE A 266 -9.03 6.14 -1.59
CA ILE A 266 -9.73 7.33 -2.12
C ILE A 266 -9.50 7.45 -3.65
N ILE A 267 -8.27 7.25 -4.10
CA ILE A 267 -7.93 7.25 -5.53
C ILE A 267 -8.68 6.14 -6.25
N PHE A 268 -8.70 4.93 -5.67
CA PHE A 268 -9.39 3.77 -6.22
C PHE A 268 -10.90 4.03 -6.34
N GLY A 269 -11.53 4.51 -5.26
CA GLY A 269 -12.95 4.86 -5.26
C GLY A 269 -13.29 5.93 -6.29
N GLN A 270 -12.39 6.89 -6.52
CA GLN A 270 -12.59 7.88 -7.58
C GLN A 270 -12.53 7.25 -8.98
N VAL A 271 -11.65 6.29 -9.22
CA VAL A 271 -11.59 5.58 -10.51
C VAL A 271 -12.87 4.76 -10.75
N VAL A 272 -13.35 4.05 -9.72
CA VAL A 272 -14.64 3.34 -9.75
C VAL A 272 -15.77 4.33 -10.05
N ALA A 273 -15.79 5.48 -9.37
CA ALA A 273 -16.83 6.50 -9.55
C ALA A 273 -16.88 7.06 -10.98
N VAL A 274 -15.75 7.26 -11.64
CA VAL A 274 -15.72 7.74 -13.04
C VAL A 274 -16.14 6.63 -14.01
N PHE A 275 -15.69 5.39 -13.79
CA PHE A 275 -16.02 4.26 -14.67
C PHE A 275 -17.53 3.98 -14.70
N PHE A 276 -18.18 4.02 -13.53
CA PHE A 276 -19.61 3.72 -13.36
C PHE A 276 -20.49 4.98 -13.21
N ALA A 277 -20.01 6.15 -13.63
CA ALA A 277 -20.66 7.44 -13.32
C ALA A 277 -22.16 7.49 -13.65
N GLU A 278 -22.58 6.96 -14.81
CA GLU A 278 -23.98 6.96 -15.23
C GLU A 278 -24.88 6.10 -14.30
N VAL A 279 -24.41 4.93 -13.89
CA VAL A 279 -25.13 4.03 -12.99
C VAL A 279 -25.23 4.65 -11.60
N LEU A 280 -24.11 5.20 -11.11
CA LEU A 280 -24.05 5.81 -9.78
C LEU A 280 -24.94 7.04 -9.67
N GLU A 281 -25.03 7.86 -10.72
CA GLU A 281 -25.95 9.01 -10.74
C GLU A 281 -27.41 8.56 -10.80
N LYS A 282 -27.74 7.54 -11.62
CA LYS A 282 -29.11 7.01 -11.74
C LYS A 282 -29.65 6.44 -10.42
N TYR A 283 -28.80 5.78 -9.62
CA TYR A 283 -29.20 5.12 -8.38
C TYR A 283 -28.70 5.80 -7.11
N LYS A 284 -28.30 7.07 -7.21
CA LYS A 284 -27.62 7.81 -6.14
C LYS A 284 -28.31 7.70 -4.77
N ASP A 285 -29.61 7.95 -4.70
CA ASP A 285 -30.34 7.95 -3.43
C ASP A 285 -30.43 6.54 -2.83
N THR A 286 -30.69 5.52 -3.67
CA THR A 286 -30.69 4.12 -3.25
C THR A 286 -29.33 3.70 -2.71
N LEU A 287 -28.26 3.96 -3.48
CA LEU A 287 -26.90 3.58 -3.09
C LEU A 287 -26.42 4.32 -1.83
N TYR A 288 -26.81 5.59 -1.68
CA TYR A 288 -26.56 6.35 -0.45
C TYR A 288 -27.28 5.73 0.75
N SER A 289 -28.54 5.33 0.60
CA SER A 289 -29.30 4.69 1.68
C SER A 289 -28.75 3.33 2.13
N LEU A 290 -28.10 2.61 1.20
CA LEU A 290 -27.40 1.36 1.48
C LEU A 290 -26.00 1.58 2.07
N GLY A 291 -25.51 2.82 2.08
CA GLY A 291 -24.18 3.19 2.53
C GLY A 291 -23.07 2.60 1.67
N VAL A 292 -23.24 2.53 0.34
CA VAL A 292 -22.20 2.02 -0.58
C VAL A 292 -20.93 2.87 -0.50
N ASP A 293 -19.79 2.23 -0.26
CA ASP A 293 -18.47 2.87 -0.19
C ASP A 293 -17.57 2.40 -1.35
N LEU A 294 -17.44 3.26 -2.36
CA LEU A 294 -16.64 2.97 -3.54
C LEU A 294 -15.14 2.87 -3.24
N ASN A 295 -14.67 3.36 -2.08
CA ASN A 295 -13.27 3.15 -1.65
C ASN A 295 -13.00 1.67 -1.34
N ASN A 296 -14.04 0.86 -1.12
CA ASN A 296 -13.97 -0.60 -1.00
C ASN A 296 -14.18 -1.32 -2.35
N GLY A 297 -14.38 -0.57 -3.44
CA GLY A 297 -14.55 -1.06 -4.81
C GLY A 297 -15.99 -1.40 -5.20
N ILE A 298 -16.20 -1.79 -6.46
CA ILE A 298 -17.54 -2.12 -6.96
C ILE A 298 -18.13 -3.36 -6.29
N GLY A 299 -17.29 -4.22 -5.69
CA GLY A 299 -17.73 -5.36 -4.90
C GLY A 299 -18.61 -4.97 -3.71
N ASP A 300 -18.35 -3.82 -3.09
CA ASP A 300 -19.16 -3.29 -1.97
C ASP A 300 -20.59 -2.95 -2.41
N LEU A 301 -20.73 -2.39 -3.63
CA LEU A 301 -22.03 -2.15 -4.24
C LEU A 301 -22.76 -3.48 -4.45
N TYR A 302 -22.12 -4.46 -5.08
CA TYR A 302 -22.72 -5.78 -5.31
C TYR A 302 -23.19 -6.45 -4.01
N GLU A 303 -22.41 -6.37 -2.93
CA GLU A 303 -22.80 -6.91 -1.63
C GLU A 303 -24.03 -6.21 -1.05
N LYS A 304 -24.07 -4.87 -1.11
CA LYS A 304 -25.14 -4.08 -0.49
C LYS A 304 -26.47 -4.17 -1.23
N ILE A 305 -26.46 -4.29 -2.55
CA ILE A 305 -27.71 -4.41 -3.35
C ILE A 305 -28.43 -5.75 -3.15
N GLU A 306 -27.79 -6.79 -2.60
CA GLU A 306 -28.47 -8.05 -2.26
C GLU A 306 -29.55 -7.89 -1.17
N THR A 307 -29.53 -6.77 -0.45
CA THR A 307 -30.57 -6.43 0.54
C THR A 307 -31.82 -5.81 -0.07
N LEU A 308 -31.78 -5.44 -1.36
CA LEU A 308 -32.90 -4.83 -2.07
C LEU A 308 -33.94 -5.85 -2.54
N PRO A 309 -35.18 -5.42 -2.83
CA PRO A 309 -36.12 -6.23 -3.59
C PRO A 309 -35.55 -6.65 -4.95
N GLU A 310 -35.86 -7.88 -5.37
CA GLU A 310 -35.34 -8.51 -6.60
C GLU A 310 -35.46 -7.59 -7.82
N ALA A 311 -36.60 -6.93 -8.03
CA ALA A 311 -36.80 -6.05 -9.19
C ALA A 311 -35.88 -4.81 -9.18
N GLU A 312 -35.59 -4.24 -8.02
CA GLU A 312 -34.68 -3.09 -7.90
C GLU A 312 -33.22 -3.52 -8.08
N ARG A 313 -32.85 -4.65 -7.46
CA ARG A 313 -31.52 -5.25 -7.61
C ARG A 313 -31.26 -5.58 -9.09
N ASP A 314 -32.18 -6.25 -9.74
CA ASP A 314 -32.01 -6.71 -11.13
C ASP A 314 -31.90 -5.53 -12.11
N ALA A 315 -32.62 -4.42 -11.87
CA ALA A 315 -32.47 -3.20 -12.65
C ALA A 315 -31.06 -2.57 -12.52
N ILE A 316 -30.51 -2.54 -11.30
CA ILE A 316 -29.13 -2.08 -11.08
C ILE A 316 -28.12 -3.00 -11.78
N LEU A 317 -28.31 -4.32 -11.67
CA LEU A 317 -27.45 -5.31 -12.33
C LEU A 317 -27.47 -5.19 -13.85
N GLU A 318 -28.64 -4.92 -14.45
CA GLU A 318 -28.78 -4.69 -15.89
C GLU A 318 -28.03 -3.43 -16.33
N ASP A 319 -28.16 -2.31 -15.61
CA ASP A 319 -27.43 -1.08 -15.94
C ASP A 319 -25.91 -1.21 -15.73
N LEU A 320 -25.46 -1.97 -14.73
CA LEU A 320 -24.04 -2.31 -14.57
C LEU A 320 -23.53 -3.13 -15.76
N SER A 321 -24.30 -4.12 -16.21
CA SER A 321 -23.96 -4.90 -17.40
C SER A 321 -23.91 -4.03 -18.66
N ALA A 322 -24.85 -3.09 -18.81
CA ALA A 322 -24.86 -2.13 -19.91
C ALA A 322 -23.64 -1.20 -19.85
N CYS A 323 -23.25 -0.74 -18.66
CA CYS A 323 -22.04 0.06 -18.45
C CYS A 323 -20.79 -0.70 -18.93
N TYR A 324 -20.61 -1.95 -18.53
CA TYR A 324 -19.47 -2.76 -19.00
C TYR A 324 -19.46 -2.95 -20.53
N ALA A 325 -20.62 -3.11 -21.16
CA ALA A 325 -20.73 -3.23 -22.62
C ALA A 325 -20.37 -1.93 -23.35
N MET A 326 -20.55 -0.78 -22.70
CA MET A 326 -20.26 0.54 -23.25
C MET A 326 -18.84 1.03 -22.96
N GLN A 327 -18.21 0.57 -21.88
CA GLN A 327 -16.86 0.95 -21.44
C GLN A 327 -15.78 0.04 -22.07
N PRO A 328 -14.48 0.40 -22.00
CA PRO A 328 -13.42 -0.56 -22.32
C PRO A 328 -13.48 -1.77 -21.40
N GLU A 329 -13.04 -2.93 -21.89
CA GLU A 329 -12.87 -4.12 -21.06
C GLU A 329 -11.89 -3.83 -19.92
N LEU A 330 -12.23 -4.28 -18.71
CA LEU A 330 -11.33 -4.22 -17.56
C LEU A 330 -10.43 -5.46 -17.51
N ALA A 331 -9.23 -5.29 -16.98
CA ALA A 331 -8.44 -6.43 -16.52
C ALA A 331 -9.19 -7.22 -15.44
N MET A 332 -9.03 -8.54 -15.44
CA MET A 332 -9.72 -9.47 -14.56
C MET A 332 -8.77 -10.03 -13.51
N VAL A 333 -9.24 -10.09 -12.26
CA VAL A 333 -8.63 -10.87 -11.18
C VAL A 333 -9.07 -12.33 -11.32
N ASN A 334 -10.35 -12.55 -11.65
CA ASN A 334 -10.89 -13.87 -11.94
C ASN A 334 -12.01 -13.76 -12.99
N SER A 335 -11.70 -14.13 -14.24
CA SER A 335 -12.63 -14.05 -15.37
C SER A 335 -13.84 -14.99 -15.20
N ASP A 336 -13.64 -16.21 -14.69
CA ASP A 336 -14.70 -17.22 -14.51
C ASP A 336 -15.78 -16.78 -13.50
N LYS A 337 -15.40 -15.88 -12.57
CA LYS A 337 -16.28 -15.33 -11.55
C LYS A 337 -16.70 -13.88 -11.81
N GLY A 338 -16.29 -13.30 -12.93
CA GLY A 338 -16.57 -11.89 -13.23
C GLY A 338 -15.86 -10.88 -12.32
N ILE A 339 -14.82 -11.27 -11.58
CA ILE A 339 -14.11 -10.39 -10.65
C ILE A 339 -13.10 -9.54 -11.44
N THR A 340 -13.42 -8.27 -11.60
CA THR A 340 -12.62 -7.25 -12.31
C THR A 340 -11.57 -6.61 -11.40
N ASN A 341 -10.62 -5.89 -11.99
CA ASN A 341 -9.65 -5.05 -11.29
C ASN A 341 -10.28 -4.01 -10.35
N LEU A 342 -11.53 -3.62 -10.61
CA LEU A 342 -12.24 -2.60 -9.81
C LEU A 342 -13.10 -3.20 -8.69
N HIS A 343 -13.12 -4.53 -8.52
CA HIS A 343 -13.92 -5.19 -7.48
C HIS A 343 -13.43 -4.90 -6.07
N VAL A 344 -12.14 -5.12 -5.80
CA VAL A 344 -11.55 -4.96 -4.47
C VAL A 344 -10.19 -4.25 -4.59
N PRO A 345 -9.96 -3.13 -3.87
CA PRO A 345 -8.73 -2.33 -3.96
C PRO A 345 -7.44 -3.10 -3.65
N SER A 346 -7.54 -4.18 -2.87
CA SER A 346 -6.39 -4.99 -2.45
C SER A 346 -6.00 -6.09 -3.42
N ASP A 347 -6.79 -6.37 -4.46
CA ASP A 347 -6.54 -7.52 -5.33
C ASP A 347 -5.38 -7.28 -6.30
N VAL A 348 -5.25 -6.06 -6.83
CA VAL A 348 -4.23 -5.69 -7.83
C VAL A 348 -3.22 -4.72 -7.21
N ILE A 349 -2.20 -5.29 -6.58
CA ILE A 349 -1.15 -4.54 -5.86
C ILE A 349 0.03 -4.24 -6.79
N ILE A 350 0.32 -2.96 -7.03
CA ILE A 350 1.25 -2.46 -8.06
C ILE A 350 2.62 -3.16 -8.08
N ASP A 351 3.24 -3.41 -6.91
CA ASP A 351 4.58 -4.00 -6.81
C ASP A 351 4.62 -5.51 -7.16
N ALA A 352 3.46 -6.16 -7.22
CA ALA A 352 3.30 -7.54 -7.70
C ALA A 352 2.69 -7.60 -9.10
N SER A 353 1.66 -6.80 -9.35
CA SER A 353 0.87 -6.83 -10.59
C SER A 353 1.65 -6.28 -11.77
N MET A 354 2.44 -5.21 -11.60
CA MET A 354 3.22 -4.66 -12.71
C MET A 354 4.34 -5.61 -13.19
N PRO A 355 5.17 -6.22 -12.32
CA PRO A 355 6.09 -7.26 -12.75
C PRO A 355 5.41 -8.48 -13.38
N ALA A 356 4.24 -8.89 -12.89
CA ALA A 356 3.48 -10.00 -13.47
C ALA A 356 2.97 -9.68 -14.89
N CYS A 357 2.44 -8.47 -15.09
CA CYS A 357 2.04 -7.95 -16.41
C CYS A 357 3.24 -7.91 -17.36
N ILE A 358 4.35 -7.29 -16.94
CA ILE A 358 5.57 -7.17 -17.76
C ILE A 358 6.13 -8.55 -18.15
N ARG A 359 6.19 -9.49 -17.20
CA ARG A 359 6.62 -10.88 -17.45
C ARG A 359 5.69 -11.61 -18.43
N SER A 360 4.40 -11.29 -18.43
CA SER A 360 3.37 -11.90 -19.27
C SER A 360 3.18 -11.14 -20.58
N SER A 361 4.28 -10.76 -21.24
CA SER A 361 4.25 -10.01 -22.52
C SER A 361 3.65 -8.61 -22.44
N GLY A 362 3.60 -7.99 -21.25
CA GLY A 362 2.90 -6.73 -21.04
C GLY A 362 1.38 -6.88 -21.02
N LYS A 363 0.84 -8.09 -20.78
CA LYS A 363 -0.59 -8.40 -20.90
C LYS A 363 -1.22 -8.72 -19.55
N MET A 364 -2.53 -8.53 -19.48
CA MET A 364 -3.39 -8.96 -18.36
C MET A 364 -4.55 -9.79 -18.89
N TRP A 365 -5.23 -10.52 -18.00
CA TRP A 365 -6.39 -11.36 -18.36
C TRP A 365 -7.61 -10.49 -18.59
N GLY A 366 -8.30 -10.70 -19.71
CA GLY A 366 -9.58 -10.05 -20.04
C GLY A 366 -10.80 -10.89 -19.62
N PRO A 367 -12.02 -10.38 -19.87
CA PRO A 367 -13.27 -11.07 -19.53
C PRO A 367 -13.44 -12.43 -20.23
N ASP A 368 -12.81 -12.61 -21.38
CA ASP A 368 -12.80 -13.87 -22.15
C ASP A 368 -11.80 -14.92 -21.63
N GLY A 369 -11.09 -14.62 -20.53
CA GLY A 369 -10.07 -15.51 -19.97
C GLY A 369 -8.82 -15.59 -20.86
N ALA A 370 -8.54 -14.60 -21.70
CA ALA A 370 -7.33 -14.51 -22.52
C ALA A 370 -6.45 -13.31 -22.14
N LEU A 371 -5.15 -13.42 -22.42
CA LEU A 371 -4.19 -12.33 -22.22
C LEU A 371 -4.31 -11.28 -23.34
N LYS A 372 -4.52 -10.02 -22.96
CA LYS A 372 -4.64 -8.87 -23.88
C LYS A 372 -3.70 -7.73 -23.45
N ASP A 373 -3.35 -6.88 -24.41
CA ASP A 373 -2.61 -5.65 -24.12
C ASP A 373 -3.44 -4.76 -23.17
N THR A 374 -2.75 -3.94 -22.38
CA THR A 374 -3.40 -3.13 -21.35
C THR A 374 -2.86 -1.71 -21.27
N LEU A 375 -3.78 -0.77 -21.07
CA LEU A 375 -3.49 0.56 -20.57
C LEU A 375 -3.45 0.51 -19.04
N ALA A 376 -2.24 0.46 -18.49
CA ALA A 376 -2.00 0.33 -17.05
C ALA A 376 -1.97 1.71 -16.38
N MET A 377 -3.04 2.04 -15.66
CA MET A 377 -3.18 3.28 -14.91
C MET A 377 -2.34 3.22 -13.63
N ILE A 378 -1.40 4.17 -13.53
CA ILE A 378 -0.66 4.52 -12.33
C ILE A 378 -0.79 6.05 -12.21
N PRO A 379 -1.78 6.58 -11.47
CA PRO A 379 -2.14 7.99 -11.54
C PRO A 379 -0.98 8.94 -11.24
N ASP A 380 -0.23 8.66 -10.16
CA ASP A 380 0.88 9.50 -9.75
C ASP A 380 2.20 9.19 -10.48
N ARG A 381 2.94 10.22 -10.86
CA ARG A 381 4.17 10.09 -11.66
C ARG A 381 5.42 9.67 -10.89
N CYS A 382 5.46 9.74 -9.55
CA CYS A 382 6.69 9.50 -8.77
C CYS A 382 7.36 8.17 -9.14
N TYR A 383 6.55 7.12 -9.35
CA TYR A 383 7.05 5.77 -9.61
C TYR A 383 6.54 5.15 -10.91
N ALA A 384 5.70 5.83 -11.69
CA ALA A 384 5.13 5.26 -12.91
C ALA A 384 6.18 5.07 -14.03
N GLY A 385 7.11 6.03 -14.15
CA GLY A 385 8.08 6.07 -15.25
C GLY A 385 9.01 4.85 -15.34
N ILE A 386 9.34 4.21 -14.21
CA ILE A 386 10.23 3.03 -14.19
C ILE A 386 9.57 1.81 -14.84
N TYR A 387 8.25 1.67 -14.70
CA TYR A 387 7.50 0.59 -15.34
C TYR A 387 7.37 0.83 -16.83
N GLN A 388 7.10 2.08 -17.24
CA GLN A 388 7.07 2.47 -18.64
C GLN A 388 8.41 2.19 -19.31
N ALA A 389 9.53 2.61 -18.70
CA ALA A 389 10.87 2.36 -19.21
C ALA A 389 11.17 0.86 -19.35
N THR A 390 10.67 0.03 -18.42
CA THR A 390 10.82 -1.43 -18.50
C THR A 390 10.01 -2.03 -19.65
N MET A 391 8.77 -1.57 -19.85
CA MET A 391 7.93 -1.98 -20.98
C MET A 391 8.55 -1.56 -22.32
N ASP A 392 9.04 -0.33 -22.43
CA ASP A 392 9.70 0.18 -23.64
C ASP A 392 10.98 -0.60 -23.95
N PHE A 393 11.77 -0.93 -22.93
CA PHE A 393 12.93 -1.78 -23.08
C PHE A 393 12.55 -3.17 -23.61
N CYS A 394 11.52 -3.81 -23.05
CA CYS A 394 11.09 -5.13 -23.50
C CYS A 394 10.46 -5.08 -24.90
N ARG A 395 9.74 -4.02 -25.24
CA ARG A 395 9.20 -3.80 -26.59
C ARG A 395 10.32 -3.70 -27.63
N ALA A 396 11.41 -3.01 -27.29
CA ALA A 396 12.55 -2.81 -28.20
C ALA A 396 13.52 -4.02 -28.25
N ASN A 397 13.70 -4.76 -27.15
CA ASN A 397 14.75 -5.77 -27.01
C ASN A 397 14.24 -7.21 -26.84
N GLY A 398 12.92 -7.39 -26.77
CA GLY A 398 12.31 -8.66 -26.39
C GLY A 398 12.31 -8.90 -24.88
N ALA A 399 11.81 -10.05 -24.47
CA ALA A 399 11.73 -10.44 -23.06
C ALA A 399 13.12 -10.63 -22.44
N LEU A 400 13.24 -10.35 -21.13
CA LEU A 400 14.46 -10.66 -20.36
C LEU A 400 14.72 -12.17 -20.37
N ASP A 401 15.99 -12.58 -20.52
CA ASP A 401 16.41 -13.98 -20.50
C ASP A 401 17.02 -14.38 -19.13
N PRO A 402 16.33 -15.21 -18.31
CA PRO A 402 16.84 -15.63 -17.01
C PRO A 402 18.18 -16.36 -17.04
N ARG A 403 18.54 -16.97 -18.18
CA ARG A 403 19.78 -17.72 -18.38
C ARG A 403 21.00 -16.81 -18.38
N THR A 404 20.84 -15.60 -18.91
CA THR A 404 21.96 -14.70 -19.22
C THR A 404 21.88 -13.36 -18.50
N MET A 405 20.68 -12.90 -18.13
CA MET A 405 20.49 -11.61 -17.47
C MET A 405 21.31 -11.49 -16.18
N GLY A 406 21.76 -10.26 -15.89
CA GLY A 406 22.45 -9.92 -14.64
C GLY A 406 21.56 -10.00 -13.40
N THR A 407 21.91 -9.23 -12.38
CA THR A 407 21.12 -9.09 -11.15
C THR A 407 21.13 -7.63 -10.73
N VAL A 408 20.01 -7.14 -10.21
CA VAL A 408 19.88 -5.80 -9.63
C VAL A 408 19.47 -5.96 -8.15
N PRO A 409 20.45 -6.00 -7.22
CA PRO A 409 20.21 -5.88 -5.79
C PRO A 409 19.59 -4.53 -5.43
N ASN A 410 18.97 -4.43 -4.25
CA ASN A 410 18.41 -3.19 -3.73
C ASN A 410 18.94 -2.88 -2.34
N VAL A 411 19.44 -1.65 -2.17
CA VAL A 411 19.68 -1.05 -0.85
C VAL A 411 18.61 0.02 -0.62
N GLY A 412 17.64 -0.27 0.24
CA GLY A 412 16.44 0.55 0.40
C GLY A 412 16.42 1.33 1.70
N LEU A 413 16.16 2.63 1.62
CA LEU A 413 15.84 3.49 2.74
C LEU A 413 14.45 3.12 3.28
N MET A 414 14.35 2.74 4.55
CA MET A 414 13.06 2.36 5.15
C MET A 414 13.00 2.49 6.66
N ALA A 415 14.13 2.73 7.34
CA ALA A 415 14.19 2.77 8.78
C ALA A 415 13.27 3.86 9.34
N GLN A 416 12.65 3.59 10.49
CA GLN A 416 11.81 4.57 11.21
C GLN A 416 10.63 5.11 10.38
N LYS A 417 10.05 4.26 9.53
CA LYS A 417 8.90 4.60 8.67
C LYS A 417 9.22 5.75 7.69
N ALA A 418 10.41 5.71 7.09
CA ALA A 418 10.83 6.70 6.11
C ALA A 418 9.79 6.91 5.00
N GLU A 419 9.63 8.18 4.61
CA GLU A 419 8.88 8.63 3.44
C GLU A 419 7.38 8.24 3.52
N GLU A 420 6.78 7.74 2.44
CA GLU A 420 5.33 7.51 2.37
C GLU A 420 4.84 6.46 3.38
N TYR A 421 5.70 5.52 3.82
CA TYR A 421 5.35 4.52 4.85
C TYR A 421 5.01 5.17 6.21
N GLY A 422 5.50 6.39 6.44
CA GLY A 422 5.20 7.18 7.63
C GLY A 422 4.07 8.17 7.45
N SER A 423 3.48 8.31 6.25
CA SER A 423 2.59 9.43 5.90
C SER A 423 1.13 9.26 6.34
N HIS A 424 0.71 8.07 6.77
CA HIS A 424 -0.71 7.74 6.92
C HIS A 424 -1.45 8.64 7.93
N ASP A 425 -0.80 9.00 9.04
CA ASP A 425 -1.35 9.86 10.08
C ASP A 425 -1.19 11.37 9.78
N LYS A 426 -0.75 11.68 8.55
CA LYS A 426 -0.50 13.00 7.97
C LYS A 426 -1.08 13.10 6.55
N THR A 427 -2.00 12.21 6.20
CA THR A 427 -2.72 12.23 4.92
C THR A 427 -4.18 12.58 5.18
N PHE A 428 -4.70 13.59 4.48
CA PHE A 428 -6.03 14.14 4.72
C PHE A 428 -6.81 14.28 3.42
N HIS A 429 -8.08 13.86 3.46
CA HIS A 429 -9.07 14.12 2.42
C HIS A 429 -9.71 15.48 2.71
N ILE A 430 -9.51 16.44 1.81
CA ILE A 430 -9.85 17.84 2.06
C ILE A 430 -11.35 18.07 1.90
N ALA A 431 -12.03 18.39 3.00
CA ALA A 431 -13.49 18.63 3.01
C ALA A 431 -13.88 20.07 2.65
N THR A 432 -12.94 21.03 2.68
CA THR A 432 -13.22 22.45 2.48
C THR A 432 -12.02 23.11 1.79
N PRO A 433 -12.22 23.97 0.79
CA PRO A 433 -11.11 24.53 0.04
C PRO A 433 -10.38 25.58 0.88
N GLY A 434 -9.09 25.76 0.62
CA GLY A 434 -8.25 26.65 1.39
C GLY A 434 -6.77 26.45 1.08
N GLU A 435 -5.94 26.70 2.07
CA GLU A 435 -4.50 26.47 1.99
C GLU A 435 -4.07 25.60 3.17
N VAL A 436 -3.47 24.45 2.89
CA VAL A 436 -2.82 23.64 3.92
C VAL A 436 -1.44 24.22 4.18
N ARG A 437 -1.11 24.48 5.45
CA ARG A 437 0.18 25.00 5.91
C ARG A 437 0.79 24.08 6.96
N VAL A 438 2.09 23.88 6.87
CA VAL A 438 2.90 23.27 7.94
C VAL A 438 3.61 24.40 8.66
N VAL A 439 3.25 24.63 9.92
CA VAL A 439 3.63 25.81 10.70
C VAL A 439 4.34 25.40 11.97
N THR A 440 5.46 26.05 12.27
CA THR A 440 6.22 25.89 13.51
C THR A 440 5.52 26.60 14.69
N ASP A 441 5.94 26.28 15.92
CA ASP A 441 5.48 26.98 17.13
C ASP A 441 5.84 28.50 17.13
N SER A 442 6.86 28.92 16.39
CA SER A 442 7.21 30.35 16.20
C SER A 442 6.30 31.07 15.19
N GLY A 443 5.44 30.33 14.47
CA GLY A 443 4.56 30.84 13.43
C GLY A 443 5.17 30.84 12.02
N ASP A 444 6.36 30.29 11.83
CA ASP A 444 7.01 30.18 10.52
C ASP A 444 6.35 29.06 9.70
N VAL A 445 6.01 29.37 8.44
CA VAL A 445 5.41 28.41 7.49
C VAL A 445 6.53 27.69 6.74
N LEU A 446 6.65 26.38 6.93
CA LEU A 446 7.65 25.54 6.25
C LEU A 446 7.16 25.10 4.87
N LEU A 447 5.92 24.64 4.77
CA LEU A 447 5.29 24.16 3.54
C LEU A 447 3.89 24.75 3.40
N ARG A 448 3.45 25.03 2.17
CA ARG A 448 2.07 25.48 1.90
C ARG A 448 1.56 25.00 0.55
N HIS A 449 0.29 24.62 0.51
CA HIS A 449 -0.38 24.14 -0.69
C HIS A 449 -1.80 24.68 -0.75
N SER A 450 -2.19 25.25 -1.90
CA SER A 450 -3.60 25.47 -2.21
C SER A 450 -4.28 24.11 -2.37
N VAL A 451 -5.46 23.96 -1.77
CA VAL A 451 -6.26 22.74 -1.84
C VAL A 451 -7.72 23.07 -2.13
N GLU A 452 -8.37 22.21 -2.88
CA GLU A 452 -9.79 22.27 -3.18
C GLU A 452 -10.55 21.07 -2.56
N VAL A 453 -11.87 21.08 -2.64
CA VAL A 453 -12.70 20.01 -2.07
C VAL A 453 -12.41 18.68 -2.77
N GLY A 454 -12.18 17.65 -1.96
CA GLY A 454 -11.91 16.29 -2.42
C GLY A 454 -10.44 16.00 -2.63
N ASP A 455 -9.57 17.00 -2.64
CA ASP A 455 -8.13 16.78 -2.81
C ASP A 455 -7.57 15.90 -1.70
N ILE A 456 -6.51 15.17 -2.02
CA ILE A 456 -5.75 14.38 -1.05
C ILE A 456 -4.46 15.14 -0.78
N TRP A 457 -4.29 15.65 0.43
CA TRP A 457 -3.03 16.25 0.86
C TRP A 457 -2.27 15.27 1.75
N ARG A 458 -0.96 15.16 1.60
CA ARG A 458 -0.11 14.32 2.46
C ARG A 458 1.19 15.00 2.84
N MET A 459 1.75 14.59 3.97
CA MET A 459 3.11 14.92 4.39
C MET A 459 3.92 13.66 4.73
N CYS A 460 5.16 13.60 4.26
CA CYS A 460 6.11 12.53 4.60
C CYS A 460 7.29 13.08 5.43
N GLN A 461 8.07 12.15 5.99
CA GLN A 461 9.21 12.44 6.85
C GLN A 461 10.31 11.43 6.59
N VAL A 462 11.56 11.89 6.52
CA VAL A 462 12.74 11.01 6.61
C VAL A 462 13.79 11.67 7.49
N LYS A 463 14.32 10.89 8.43
CA LYS A 463 15.31 11.35 9.40
C LYS A 463 16.73 11.17 8.87
N ASP A 464 17.62 12.06 9.27
CA ASP A 464 19.04 12.04 8.89
C ASP A 464 19.75 10.72 9.24
N ALA A 465 19.55 10.19 10.46
CA ALA A 465 20.21 8.95 10.88
C ALA A 465 19.89 7.74 9.97
N PRO A 466 18.61 7.47 9.61
CA PRO A 466 18.26 6.54 8.53
C PRO A 466 18.96 6.78 7.20
N ILE A 467 19.10 8.03 6.74
CA ILE A 467 19.77 8.38 5.47
C ILE A 467 21.26 8.04 5.55
N GLN A 468 21.93 8.43 6.63
CA GLN A 468 23.35 8.12 6.82
C GLN A 468 23.61 6.60 6.84
N ASP A 469 22.76 5.84 7.53
CA ASP A 469 22.86 4.38 7.53
C ASP A 469 22.60 3.77 6.15
N TRP A 470 21.64 4.32 5.40
CA TRP A 470 21.33 3.89 4.04
C TRP A 470 22.51 4.10 3.09
N VAL A 471 23.14 5.28 3.12
CA VAL A 471 24.36 5.58 2.35
C VAL A 471 25.51 4.66 2.76
N LYS A 472 25.73 4.49 4.07
CA LYS A 472 26.75 3.56 4.61
C LYS A 472 26.52 2.14 4.10
N LEU A 473 25.28 1.65 4.14
CA LEU A 473 24.92 0.33 3.64
C LEU A 473 25.17 0.21 2.13
N ALA A 474 24.79 1.21 1.34
CA ALA A 474 25.01 1.24 -0.09
C ALA A 474 26.51 1.14 -0.44
N VAL A 475 27.36 1.94 0.21
CA VAL A 475 28.82 1.90 0.03
C VAL A 475 29.40 0.56 0.47
N ASN A 476 28.94 0.01 1.59
CA ASN A 476 29.37 -1.31 2.06
C ASN A 476 29.03 -2.41 1.06
N ARG A 477 27.83 -2.40 0.48
CA ARG A 477 27.40 -3.38 -0.52
C ARG A 477 28.17 -3.23 -1.82
N ALA A 478 28.35 -2.00 -2.32
CA ALA A 478 29.15 -1.72 -3.51
C ALA A 478 30.58 -2.25 -3.35
N ARG A 479 31.23 -1.94 -2.22
CA ARG A 479 32.59 -2.42 -1.90
C ARG A 479 32.67 -3.93 -1.78
N ALA A 480 31.72 -4.55 -1.07
CA ALA A 480 31.72 -6.00 -0.83
C ALA A 480 31.48 -6.82 -2.11
N THR A 481 30.81 -6.24 -3.11
CA THR A 481 30.44 -6.94 -4.35
C THR A 481 31.22 -6.48 -5.57
N ASN A 482 31.97 -5.37 -5.44
CA ASN A 482 32.61 -4.67 -6.55
C ASN A 482 31.64 -4.33 -7.70
N ALA A 483 30.37 -4.12 -7.39
CA ALA A 483 29.33 -3.73 -8.33
C ALA A 483 29.10 -2.21 -8.25
N PRO A 484 28.81 -1.53 -9.38
CA PRO A 484 28.38 -0.14 -9.35
C PRO A 484 27.05 -0.02 -8.58
N ALA A 485 26.95 1.02 -7.76
CA ALA A 485 25.71 1.40 -7.09
C ALA A 485 25.18 2.70 -7.71
N ILE A 486 23.88 2.75 -7.97
CA ILE A 486 23.20 3.91 -8.54
C ILE A 486 22.16 4.34 -7.52
N PHE A 487 22.21 5.60 -7.10
CA PHE A 487 21.16 6.24 -6.31
C PHE A 487 20.07 6.71 -7.28
N TRP A 488 18.84 6.24 -7.07
CA TRP A 488 17.70 6.57 -7.92
C TRP A 488 16.99 7.77 -7.31
N LEU A 489 17.58 8.95 -7.53
CA LEU A 489 17.07 10.24 -7.07
C LEU A 489 16.81 11.11 -8.29
N TYR A 490 15.63 11.72 -8.36
CA TYR A 490 15.24 12.51 -9.50
C TYR A 490 15.19 14.00 -9.15
N GLU A 491 16.12 14.76 -9.72
CA GLU A 491 16.31 16.20 -9.43
C GLU A 491 15.04 17.04 -9.58
N ALA A 492 14.05 16.62 -10.37
CA ALA A 492 12.79 17.35 -10.50
C ALA A 492 11.89 17.23 -9.26
N ARG A 493 12.02 16.17 -8.45
CA ARG A 493 11.29 16.02 -7.17
C ARG A 493 11.94 16.86 -6.08
N ALA A 494 11.13 17.54 -5.28
CA ALA A 494 11.66 18.37 -4.20
C ALA A 494 12.31 17.53 -3.11
N HIS A 495 11.67 16.42 -2.75
CA HIS A 495 12.20 15.49 -1.75
C HIS A 495 13.54 14.88 -2.18
N ASP A 496 13.61 14.36 -3.41
CA ASP A 496 14.83 13.74 -3.94
C ASP A 496 16.00 14.72 -4.12
N ARG A 497 15.76 16.04 -4.12
CA ARG A 497 16.83 17.06 -4.11
C ARG A 497 17.40 17.30 -2.72
N GLU A 498 16.59 17.11 -1.68
CA GLU A 498 17.03 17.24 -0.29
C GLU A 498 17.79 15.98 0.17
N LEU A 499 17.41 14.80 -0.35
CA LEU A 499 18.14 13.52 -0.19
C LEU A 499 19.52 13.54 -0.88
#